data_AF-A0A1I2FSS7-F1
#
_entry.id   AF-A0A1I2FSS7-F1
#
_cell.length_a   1.000
_cell.length_b   1.000
_cell.length_c   1.000
_cell.angle_alpha   90.00
_cell.angle_beta   90.00
_cell.angle_gamma   90.00
#
_symmetry.space_group_name_H-M   'P 1'
#
loop_
_entity.id
_entity.type
_entity.pdbx_description
1 polymer ?
#
loop_
_entity_poly.entity_id
_entity_poly.type
_entity_poly.pdbx_seq_one_letter_code
_entity_poly.pdbx_strand_id
1 'polypeptide(L)'
;MNYLLFEKFLVLIFLVSCTRAKPRSSCKFESIKTLYTDIGIQPGIDTAFCHAVLIKDFSRECLDSITILRIAKSYIDTVSASKKPVDIIKFYSSDKDFDLSEGGSQLWDEVNKSCLVIVNFNYRIGSPTSFIFFNEKGEIIHDGPNWK
;
A
#
# COMPACT_ATOMS: atom_id res chain seq x y z
N MET A 1 -49.29 21.19 -1.40
CA MET A 1 -47.87 20.90 -1.69
C MET A 1 -47.58 19.49 -1.21
N ASN A 2 -47.31 18.55 -2.12
CA ASN A 2 -47.40 17.11 -1.88
C ASN A 2 -46.21 16.56 -1.08
N TYR A 3 -46.35 16.44 0.24
CA TYR A 3 -45.36 15.82 1.15
C TYR A 3 -44.94 14.40 0.73
N LEU A 4 -45.84 13.65 0.08
CA LEU A 4 -45.60 12.31 -0.47
C LEU A 4 -44.52 12.25 -1.56
N LEU A 5 -44.27 13.34 -2.30
CA LEU A 5 -43.20 13.39 -3.30
C LEU A 5 -41.84 13.65 -2.68
N PHE A 6 -41.79 14.37 -1.55
CA PHE A 6 -40.55 14.73 -0.86
C PHE A 6 -39.94 13.54 -0.11
N GLU A 7 -40.77 12.72 0.55
CA GLU A 7 -40.31 11.50 1.22
C GLU A 7 -39.73 10.47 0.25
N LYS A 8 -40.36 10.29 -0.92
CA LYS A 8 -39.85 9.39 -1.96
C LYS A 8 -38.50 9.85 -2.51
N PHE A 9 -38.27 11.16 -2.58
CA PHE A 9 -37.00 11.72 -3.05
C PHE A 9 -35.87 11.54 -2.03
N LEU A 10 -36.16 11.68 -0.74
CA LEU A 10 -35.20 11.47 0.35
C LEU A 10 -34.73 10.01 0.44
N VAL A 11 -35.65 9.05 0.28
CA VAL A 11 -35.30 7.61 0.25
C VAL A 11 -34.43 7.28 -0.97
N LEU A 12 -34.68 7.91 -2.12
CA LEU A 12 -33.87 7.71 -3.32
C LEU A 12 -32.43 8.23 -3.14
N ILE A 13 -32.24 9.39 -2.51
CA ILE A 13 -30.92 9.98 -2.25
C ILE A 13 -30.11 9.13 -1.26
N PHE A 14 -30.77 8.56 -0.25
CA PHE A 14 -30.13 7.67 0.73
C PHE A 14 -29.67 6.35 0.09
N LEU A 15 -30.49 5.77 -0.78
CA LEU A 15 -30.15 4.52 -1.48
C LEU A 15 -29.02 4.71 -2.51
N VAL A 16 -28.98 5.86 -3.20
CA VAL A 16 -27.91 6.18 -4.17
C VAL A 16 -26.59 6.56 -3.46
N SER A 17 -26.65 7.10 -2.24
CA SER A 17 -25.44 7.43 -1.48
C SER A 17 -24.76 6.20 -0.88
N CYS A 18 -25.51 5.10 -0.67
CA CYS A 18 -24.97 3.88 -0.07
C CYS A 18 -24.29 2.93 -1.07
N THR A 19 -24.45 3.14 -2.38
CA THR A 19 -23.87 2.26 -3.43
C THR A 19 -22.46 2.66 -3.87
N ARG A 20 -21.89 3.75 -3.35
CA ARG A 20 -20.53 4.19 -3.70
C ARG A 20 -19.43 3.58 -2.82
N ALA A 21 -19.77 2.92 -1.73
CA ALA A 21 -18.79 2.11 -1.01
C ALA A 21 -18.53 0.84 -1.82
N LYS A 22 -17.43 0.81 -2.59
CA LYS A 22 -16.98 -0.43 -3.24
C LYS A 22 -16.87 -1.51 -2.16
N PRO A 23 -17.51 -2.68 -2.34
CA PRO A 23 -17.45 -3.73 -1.34
C PRO A 23 -15.99 -4.18 -1.14
N ARG A 24 -15.53 -4.18 0.12
CA ARG A 24 -14.20 -4.68 0.56
C ARG A 24 -13.88 -6.11 0.05
N SER A 25 -14.88 -6.88 -0.37
CA SER A 25 -14.70 -8.22 -0.96
C SER A 25 -13.97 -8.22 -2.32
N SER A 26 -13.73 -7.04 -2.92
CA SER A 26 -12.97 -6.89 -4.16
C SER A 26 -11.47 -6.59 -3.96
N CYS A 27 -10.99 -6.53 -2.70
CA CYS A 27 -9.60 -6.25 -2.39
C CYS A 27 -8.67 -7.42 -2.72
N LYS A 28 -8.37 -7.57 -4.02
CA LYS A 28 -7.32 -8.45 -4.55
C LYS A 28 -6.32 -7.55 -5.26
N PHE A 29 -5.03 -7.80 -5.03
CA PHE A 29 -3.98 -7.22 -5.87
C PHE A 29 -3.61 -8.23 -6.94
N GLU A 30 -3.29 -7.73 -8.13
CA GLU A 30 -2.88 -8.58 -9.26
C GLU A 30 -1.40 -8.92 -9.17
N SER A 31 -0.55 -7.93 -8.86
CA SER A 31 0.89 -8.12 -8.80
C SER A 31 1.60 -7.12 -7.88
N ILE A 32 2.77 -7.54 -7.39
CA ILE A 32 3.70 -6.74 -6.58
C ILE A 32 5.02 -6.70 -7.34
N LYS A 33 5.60 -5.51 -7.50
CA LYS A 33 6.87 -5.35 -8.23
C LYS A 33 7.80 -4.36 -7.52
N THR A 34 9.09 -4.66 -7.51
CA THR A 34 10.13 -3.75 -6.98
C THR A 34 10.40 -2.64 -8.00
N LEU A 35 10.25 -1.38 -7.59
CA LEU A 35 10.61 -0.22 -8.39
C LEU A 35 12.11 0.06 -8.31
N TYR A 36 12.61 0.18 -7.09
CA TYR A 36 14.03 0.36 -6.80
C TYR A 36 14.36 -0.13 -5.40
N THR A 37 15.65 -0.31 -5.15
CA THR A 37 16.21 -0.64 -3.83
C THR A 37 17.27 0.38 -3.49
N ASP A 38 17.22 0.95 -2.31
CA ASP A 38 18.24 1.85 -1.78
C ASP A 38 18.84 1.26 -0.50
N ILE A 39 20.00 1.76 -0.08
CA ILE A 39 20.65 1.33 1.16
C ILE A 39 19.82 1.86 2.35
N GLY A 40 19.38 0.94 3.20
CA GLY A 40 18.75 1.27 4.48
C GLY A 40 19.84 1.72 5.45
N ILE A 41 19.80 2.99 5.87
CA ILE A 41 20.76 3.53 6.84
C ILE A 41 20.24 3.21 8.24
N GLN A 42 20.75 2.13 8.86
CA GLN A 42 20.66 1.92 10.30
C GLN A 42 22.07 1.89 10.92
N PRO A 43 22.36 2.73 11.94
CA PRO A 43 23.66 2.74 12.58
C PRO A 43 23.94 1.40 13.29
N GLY A 44 25.07 0.76 12.95
CA GLY A 44 25.57 -0.44 13.64
C GLY A 44 25.09 -1.80 13.09
N ILE A 45 24.54 -1.84 11.87
CA ILE A 45 23.97 -3.05 11.26
C ILE A 45 24.63 -3.37 9.91
N ASP A 46 24.72 -4.66 9.56
CA ASP A 46 25.08 -5.13 8.21
C ASP A 46 24.21 -4.45 7.14
N THR A 47 24.74 -4.26 5.93
CA THR A 47 24.02 -3.56 4.86
C THR A 47 22.64 -4.16 4.59
N ALA A 48 21.60 -3.45 4.99
CA ALA A 48 20.21 -3.78 4.70
C ALA A 48 19.61 -2.74 3.75
N PHE A 49 18.47 -3.05 3.13
CA PHE A 49 17.94 -2.28 2.01
C PHE A 49 16.51 -1.80 2.25
N CYS A 50 16.24 -0.59 1.78
CA CYS A 50 14.91 -0.04 1.61
C CYS A 50 14.39 -0.40 0.22
N HIS A 51 13.27 -1.09 0.15
CA HIS A 51 12.63 -1.54 -1.08
C HIS A 51 11.41 -0.66 -1.37
N ALA A 52 11.43 0.07 -2.47
CA ALA A 52 10.24 0.74 -2.99
C ALA A 52 9.48 -0.23 -3.88
N VAL A 53 8.23 -0.50 -3.53
CA VAL A 53 7.43 -1.57 -4.12
C VAL A 53 6.10 -1.01 -4.60
N LEU A 54 5.73 -1.35 -5.83
CA LEU A 54 4.46 -1.02 -6.43
C LEU A 54 3.50 -2.21 -6.30
N ILE A 55 2.31 -1.96 -5.76
CA ILE A 55 1.19 -2.88 -5.77
C ILE A 55 0.21 -2.41 -6.84
N LYS A 56 0.04 -3.22 -7.90
CA LYS A 56 -0.86 -2.91 -9.00
C LYS A 56 -2.32 -3.10 -8.58
N ASP A 57 -3.19 -2.18 -8.98
CA ASP A 57 -4.64 -2.22 -8.76
C ASP A 57 -5.07 -2.27 -7.29
N PHE A 58 -4.23 -1.74 -6.40
CA PHE A 58 -4.49 -1.73 -4.96
C PHE A 58 -5.07 -0.40 -4.49
N SER A 59 -6.36 -0.42 -4.11
CA SER A 59 -7.02 0.74 -3.49
C SER A 59 -6.54 0.95 -2.06
N ARG A 60 -6.38 2.21 -1.63
CA ARG A 60 -6.07 2.55 -0.23
C ARG A 60 -7.18 2.12 0.73
N GLU A 61 -8.43 2.01 0.27
CA GLU A 61 -9.55 1.50 1.07
C GLU A 61 -9.42 0.00 1.41
N CYS A 62 -8.59 -0.72 0.65
CA CYS A 62 -8.22 -2.11 0.88
C CYS A 62 -7.03 -2.25 1.84
N LEU A 63 -6.45 -1.14 2.30
CA LEU A 63 -5.30 -1.14 3.16
C LEU A 63 -5.73 -1.40 4.60
N ASP A 64 -5.42 -2.60 5.09
CA ASP A 64 -5.48 -2.96 6.50
C ASP A 64 -4.16 -3.65 6.93
N SER A 65 -3.95 -3.72 8.23
CA SER A 65 -2.72 -4.23 8.84
C SER A 65 -2.43 -5.70 8.51
N ILE A 66 -3.47 -6.53 8.45
CA ILE A 66 -3.36 -7.97 8.16
C ILE A 66 -3.03 -8.16 6.68
N THR A 67 -3.71 -7.42 5.81
CA THR A 67 -3.48 -7.46 4.37
C THR A 67 -2.07 -7.00 4.03
N ILE A 68 -1.61 -5.87 4.58
CA ILE A 68 -0.26 -5.39 4.30
C ILE A 68 0.81 -6.33 4.86
N LEU A 69 0.59 -6.92 6.05
CA LEU A 69 1.51 -7.90 6.60
C LEU A 69 1.65 -9.12 5.69
N ARG A 70 0.53 -9.62 5.16
CA ARG A 70 0.51 -10.75 4.22
C ARG A 70 1.28 -10.43 2.94
N ILE A 71 1.04 -9.23 2.38
CA ILE A 71 1.72 -8.71 1.19
C ILE A 71 3.23 -8.59 1.45
N ALA A 72 3.61 -7.97 2.57
CA ALA A 72 5.00 -7.75 2.94
C ALA A 72 5.77 -9.05 3.17
N LYS A 73 5.16 -10.02 3.86
CA LYS A 73 5.75 -11.35 4.03
C LYS A 73 5.93 -12.07 2.69
N SER A 74 4.89 -12.10 1.85
CA SER A 74 4.95 -12.71 0.52
C SER A 74 6.04 -12.07 -0.36
N TYR A 75 6.20 -10.75 -0.26
CA TYR A 75 7.27 -10.03 -0.96
C TYR A 75 8.65 -10.45 -0.44
N ILE A 76 8.87 -10.41 0.87
CA ILE A 76 10.16 -10.81 1.48
C ILE A 76 10.52 -12.25 1.12
N ASP A 77 9.57 -13.17 1.16
CA ASP A 77 9.80 -14.57 0.78
C ASP A 77 10.27 -14.69 -0.68
N THR A 78 9.85 -13.76 -1.56
CA THR A 78 10.26 -13.70 -2.97
C THR A 78 11.65 -13.05 -3.15
N VAL A 79 11.94 -11.99 -2.39
CA VAL A 79 13.18 -11.19 -2.58
C VAL A 79 14.33 -11.65 -1.69
N SER A 80 14.06 -12.39 -0.60
CA SER A 80 15.08 -12.97 0.29
C SER A 80 15.99 -13.99 -0.41
N ALA A 81 15.59 -14.52 -1.58
CA ALA A 81 16.47 -15.26 -2.47
C ALA A 81 17.55 -14.39 -3.16
N SER A 82 17.53 -13.08 -2.97
CA SER A 82 18.45 -12.11 -3.58
C SER A 82 19.46 -11.54 -2.56
N LYS A 83 20.60 -11.02 -3.04
CA LYS A 83 21.71 -10.47 -2.24
C LYS A 83 21.37 -9.20 -1.42
N LYS A 84 20.11 -8.77 -1.38
CA LYS A 84 19.67 -7.49 -0.78
C LYS A 84 18.64 -7.77 0.34
N PRO A 85 19.08 -7.93 1.60
CA PRO A 85 18.18 -8.15 2.72
C PRO A 85 17.27 -6.93 2.95
N VAL A 86 15.98 -7.19 3.13
CA VAL A 86 14.93 -6.17 3.24
C VAL A 86 14.78 -5.73 4.70
N ASP A 87 15.01 -4.44 4.96
CA ASP A 87 14.81 -3.82 6.29
C ASP A 87 13.61 -2.86 6.29
N ILE A 88 13.35 -2.22 5.15
CA ILE A 88 12.22 -1.30 4.98
C ILE A 88 11.53 -1.61 3.67
N ILE A 89 10.20 -1.69 3.68
CA ILE A 89 9.39 -1.75 2.47
C ILE A 89 8.49 -0.53 2.41
N LYS A 90 8.61 0.26 1.33
CA LYS A 90 7.72 1.36 1.02
C LYS A 90 6.74 0.90 -0.04
N PHE A 91 5.47 0.78 0.31
CA PHE A 91 4.44 0.39 -0.62
C PHE A 91 3.82 1.62 -1.29
N TYR A 92 3.73 1.55 -2.61
CA TYR A 92 3.03 2.49 -3.47
C TYR A 92 1.94 1.74 -4.22
N SER A 93 0.92 2.45 -4.69
CA SER A 93 -0.04 1.89 -5.64
C SER A 93 -0.13 2.75 -6.89
N SER A 94 -0.66 2.14 -7.94
CA SER A 94 -1.14 2.86 -9.09
C SER A 94 -2.17 1.99 -9.82
N ASP A 95 -3.10 2.66 -10.48
CA ASP A 95 -4.17 2.12 -11.32
C ASP A 95 -3.78 2.03 -12.80
N LYS A 96 -2.54 2.37 -13.14
CA LYS A 96 -1.99 2.29 -14.49
C LYS A 96 -1.29 0.96 -14.74
N ASP A 97 -1.34 0.50 -15.99
CA ASP A 97 -0.50 -0.59 -16.49
C ASP A 97 0.92 -0.08 -16.73
N PHE A 98 1.89 -0.57 -15.97
CA PHE A 98 3.29 -0.20 -16.12
C PHE A 98 4.10 -1.27 -16.85
N ASP A 99 4.77 -0.87 -17.92
CA ASP A 99 5.88 -1.64 -18.47
C ASP A 99 7.18 -1.25 -17.78
N LEU A 100 7.70 -2.16 -16.94
CA LEU A 100 8.92 -1.95 -16.17
C LEU A 100 10.18 -2.35 -16.95
N SER A 101 10.05 -2.87 -18.17
CA SER A 101 11.21 -3.14 -19.03
C SER A 101 11.90 -1.84 -19.48
N GLU A 102 11.19 -0.71 -19.46
CA GLU A 102 11.72 0.61 -19.84
C GLU A 102 12.37 1.38 -18.67
N GLY A 103 12.43 0.81 -17.46
CA GLY A 103 13.31 1.19 -16.34
C GLY A 103 13.74 2.66 -16.26
N GLY A 104 12.80 3.60 -16.10
CA GLY A 104 13.08 5.03 -16.22
C GLY A 104 12.35 5.92 -15.20
N SER A 105 12.81 7.18 -15.08
CA SER A 105 12.18 8.24 -14.27
C SER A 105 10.72 8.52 -14.63
N GLN A 106 10.32 8.26 -15.87
CA GLN A 106 8.93 8.39 -16.34
C GLN A 106 7.97 7.51 -15.52
N LEU A 107 8.43 6.31 -15.14
CA LEU A 107 7.64 5.40 -14.33
C LEU A 107 7.36 5.98 -12.93
N TRP A 108 8.30 6.76 -12.39
CA TRP A 108 8.15 7.41 -11.09
C TRP A 108 7.15 8.57 -11.11
N ASP A 109 7.01 9.27 -12.23
CA ASP A 109 6.01 10.34 -12.37
C ASP A 109 4.57 9.81 -12.47
N GLU A 110 4.42 8.57 -12.89
CA GLU A 110 3.12 7.90 -13.05
C GLU A 110 2.67 7.10 -11.83
N VAL A 111 3.57 6.80 -10.89
CA VAL A 111 3.25 6.19 -9.61
C VAL A 111 2.52 7.21 -8.74
N ASN A 112 1.47 6.78 -8.01
CA ASN A 112 0.90 7.62 -6.97
C ASN A 112 1.96 7.81 -5.87
N LYS A 113 2.60 8.98 -5.89
CA LYS A 113 3.76 9.32 -5.03
C LYS A 113 3.39 9.32 -3.54
N SER A 114 2.11 9.37 -3.22
CA SER A 114 1.63 9.20 -1.85
C SER A 114 1.79 7.75 -1.42
N CYS A 115 2.90 7.47 -0.72
CA CYS A 115 3.16 6.17 -0.10
C CYS A 115 1.89 5.67 0.61
N LEU A 116 1.58 4.38 0.47
CA LEU A 116 0.48 3.77 1.18
C LEU A 116 0.88 3.53 2.63
N VAL A 117 1.98 2.81 2.78
CA VAL A 117 2.48 2.33 4.06
C VAL A 117 3.96 1.99 3.94
N ILE A 118 4.69 2.29 5.01
CA ILE A 118 6.04 1.81 5.24
C ILE A 118 5.96 0.67 6.25
N VAL A 119 6.58 -0.46 5.93
CA VAL A 119 6.73 -1.57 6.86
C VAL A 119 8.22 -1.73 7.17
N ASN A 120 8.56 -1.52 8.44
CA ASN A 120 9.90 -1.79 8.93
C ASN A 120 9.99 -3.26 9.34
N PHE A 121 11.09 -3.90 9.02
CA PHE A 121 11.38 -5.29 9.28
C PHE A 121 12.70 -5.41 10.01
N ASN A 122 12.75 -6.31 10.98
CA ASN A 122 14.03 -6.81 11.43
C ASN A 122 14.40 -8.01 10.57
N TYR A 123 15.25 -7.78 9.56
CA TYR A 123 15.66 -8.81 8.59
C TYR A 123 16.33 -10.03 9.25
N ARG A 124 16.94 -9.87 10.44
CA ARG A 124 17.60 -10.97 11.17
C ARG A 124 16.59 -11.97 11.74
N ILE A 125 15.41 -11.50 12.14
CA ILE A 125 14.32 -12.33 12.69
C ILE A 125 13.16 -12.51 11.68
N GLY A 126 13.27 -11.94 10.48
CA GLY A 126 12.27 -12.06 9.42
C GLY A 126 10.88 -11.54 9.80
N SER A 127 10.80 -10.59 10.73
CA SER A 127 9.52 -10.13 11.30
C SER A 127 9.37 -8.61 11.20
N PRO A 128 8.14 -8.10 10.94
CA PRO A 128 7.88 -6.68 10.95
C PRO A 128 8.06 -6.11 12.37
N THR A 129 8.57 -4.89 12.47
CA THR A 129 8.75 -4.17 13.73
C THR A 129 7.80 -3.00 13.89
N SER A 130 7.43 -2.35 12.78
CA SER A 130 6.47 -1.25 12.79
C SER A 130 5.89 -0.96 11.40
N PHE A 131 4.79 -0.23 11.41
CA PHE A 131 4.03 0.20 10.25
C PHE A 131 3.78 1.71 10.35
N ILE A 132 4.02 2.42 9.25
CA ILE A 132 3.70 3.85 9.13
C ILE A 132 2.72 3.99 7.98
N PHE A 133 1.50 4.42 8.25
CA PHE A 133 0.46 4.61 7.23
C PHE A 133 0.34 6.09 6.89
N PHE A 134 0.04 6.36 5.63
CA PHE A 134 -0.13 7.73 5.14
C PHE A 134 -1.53 7.93 4.57
N ASN A 135 -1.98 9.18 4.49
CA ASN A 135 -3.16 9.56 3.72
C ASN A 135 -2.79 9.90 2.26
N GLU A 136 -3.78 10.35 1.49
CA GLU A 136 -3.62 10.74 0.08
C GLU A 136 -2.69 11.94 -0.13
N LYS A 137 -2.47 12.77 0.89
CA LYS A 137 -1.56 13.91 0.86
C LYS A 137 -0.11 13.52 1.23
N GLY A 138 0.12 12.26 1.62
CA GLY A 138 1.41 11.80 2.13
C GLY A 138 1.66 12.19 3.59
N GLU A 139 0.63 12.58 4.34
CA GLU A 139 0.73 12.85 5.77
C GLU A 139 0.58 11.54 6.55
N ILE A 140 1.33 11.39 7.64
CA ILE A 140 1.26 10.20 8.51
C ILE A 140 -0.09 10.20 9.24
N ILE A 141 -0.84 9.11 9.11
CA ILE A 141 -2.10 8.89 9.84
C ILE A 141 -1.94 7.88 10.98
N HIS A 142 -0.90 7.04 10.93
CA HIS A 142 -0.56 6.10 11.98
C HIS A 142 0.93 5.76 11.93
N ASP A 143 1.54 5.59 13.09
CA ASP A 143 2.91 5.08 13.26
C ASP A 143 2.92 4.20 14.52
N GLY A 144 3.27 2.92 14.36
CA GLY A 144 3.29 2.00 15.50
C GLY A 144 3.67 0.56 15.17
N PRO A 145 3.90 -0.27 16.21
CA PRO A 145 4.42 -1.63 16.06
C PRO A 145 3.41 -2.63 15.48
N ASN A 146 2.12 -2.35 15.58
CA ASN A 146 1.03 -3.17 15.05
C ASN A 146 -0.26 -2.36 15.02
N TRP A 147 -1.01 -2.49 13.94
CA TRP A 147 -2.41 -2.08 13.92
C TRP A 147 -3.24 -3.33 14.28
N LYS A 148 -3.87 -3.29 15.46
CA LYS A 148 -4.79 -4.34 15.96
C LYS A 148 -6.10 -4.36 15.17
#